data_AF-R9BF95-F1
#
_entry.id   AF-R9BF95-F1
#
_cell.length_a   1.000
_cell.length_b   1.000
_cell.length_c   1.000
_cell.angle_alpha   90.00
_cell.angle_beta   90.00
_cell.angle_gamma   90.00
#
_symmetry.space_group_name_H-M   'P 1'
#
loop_
_entity.id
_entity.type
_entity.pdbx_description
1 polymer ?
#
loop_
_entity_poly.entity_id
_entity_poly.type
_entity_poly.pdbx_seq_one_letter_code
_entity_poly.pdbx_strand_id
1 'polypeptide(L)'
;MGLSGPVYDALPDGWGMLLMDRYFKKIGLNPARIGPLERLTYICSHAMGSLSFEPCVADMQTSENIPLQQLAQEVQEVLKGEGGEFLQHLLVMGGSPQGARPKALVYRDTVSLEFSTQATDQHEAWLIKFPAQQEHPEVYAIEAVYAECLRLYEIETPDTFFLICPMV
;
A
#
# COMPACT_ATOMS: atom_id res chain seq x y z
N MET A 1 -3.43 11.23 20.43
CA MET A 1 -4.21 11.96 19.39
C MET A 1 -5.67 11.83 19.77
N GLY A 2 -6.44 12.92 19.83
CA GLY A 2 -7.84 12.91 20.32
C GLY A 2 -8.86 12.33 19.33
N LEU A 3 -8.51 11.29 18.57
CA LEU A 3 -9.39 10.62 17.62
C LEU A 3 -10.08 9.42 18.29
N SER A 4 -11.30 9.09 17.84
CA SER A 4 -11.92 7.81 18.19
C SER A 4 -11.16 6.66 17.53
N GLY A 5 -11.18 5.47 18.14
CA GLY A 5 -10.46 4.29 17.66
C GLY A 5 -10.66 4.02 16.15
N PRO A 6 -11.90 3.92 15.64
CA PRO A 6 -12.13 3.63 14.23
C PRO A 6 -11.56 4.68 13.26
N VAL A 7 -11.53 5.95 13.67
CA VAL A 7 -10.96 7.04 12.85
C VAL A 7 -9.43 7.03 12.92
N TYR A 8 -8.88 6.68 14.09
CA TYR A 8 -7.45 6.49 14.25
C TYR A 8 -6.93 5.32 13.39
N ASP A 9 -7.68 4.23 13.33
CA ASP A 9 -7.34 3.06 12.51
C ASP A 9 -7.37 3.35 10.99
N ALA A 10 -8.04 4.41 10.56
CA ALA A 10 -7.98 4.84 9.18
C ALA A 10 -6.71 5.63 8.83
N LEU A 11 -5.89 6.03 9.81
CA LEU A 11 -4.64 6.71 9.54
C LEU A 11 -3.59 5.76 8.96
N PRO A 12 -2.67 6.27 8.12
CA PRO A 12 -1.52 5.49 7.69
C PRO A 12 -0.67 5.11 8.90
N ASP A 13 -0.17 3.88 8.91
CA ASP A 13 0.82 3.42 9.89
C ASP A 13 2.20 3.29 9.20
N GLY A 14 3.26 2.97 9.95
CA GLY A 14 4.67 2.88 9.55
C GLY A 14 5.02 3.14 8.07
N TRP A 15 4.67 2.21 7.15
CA TRP A 15 4.91 2.37 5.72
C TRP A 15 4.11 3.50 5.07
N GLY A 16 2.79 3.50 5.24
CA GLY A 16 1.92 4.56 4.71
C GLY A 16 2.24 5.93 5.30
N MET A 17 2.59 6.00 6.59
CA MET A 17 3.02 7.23 7.25
C MET A 17 4.33 7.75 6.64
N LEU A 18 5.29 6.85 6.35
CA LEU A 18 6.54 7.20 5.67
C LEU A 18 6.30 7.74 4.26
N LEU A 19 5.42 7.09 3.48
CA LEU A 19 5.07 7.54 2.13
C LEU A 19 4.45 8.94 2.17
N MET A 20 3.51 9.14 3.09
CA MET A 20 2.81 10.41 3.26
C MET A 20 3.74 11.55 3.69
N ASP A 21 4.63 11.29 4.66
CA ASP A 21 5.60 12.27 5.13
C ASP A 21 6.59 12.70 4.04
N ARG A 22 7.01 11.75 3.20
CA ARG A 22 7.85 12.05 2.04
C ARG A 22 7.08 12.86 1.00
N TYR A 23 5.80 12.54 0.78
CA TYR A 23 4.96 13.28 -0.15
C TYR A 23 4.80 14.73 0.31
N PHE A 24 4.50 14.94 1.59
CA PHE A 24 4.44 16.28 2.19
C PHE A 24 5.74 17.05 2.01
N LYS A 25 6.90 16.44 2.27
CA LYS A 25 8.20 17.09 2.00
C LYS A 25 8.38 17.44 0.53
N LYS A 26 7.98 16.55 -0.40
CA LYS A 26 8.06 16.78 -1.85
C LYS A 26 7.25 18.00 -2.28
N ILE A 27 6.06 18.20 -1.70
CA ILE A 27 5.21 19.37 -1.98
C ILE A 27 5.52 20.59 -1.10
N GLY A 28 6.64 20.59 -0.37
CA GLY A 28 7.10 21.73 0.42
C GLY A 28 6.45 21.90 1.79
N LEU A 29 5.70 20.92 2.27
CA LEU A 29 5.10 20.91 3.61
C LEU A 29 6.03 20.27 4.64
N ASN A 30 5.89 20.69 5.90
CA ASN A 30 6.61 20.10 7.03
C ASN A 30 5.72 19.05 7.73
N PRO A 31 6.02 17.74 7.63
CA PRO A 31 5.19 16.69 8.22
C PRO A 31 4.99 16.80 9.73
N ALA A 32 5.96 17.40 10.45
CA ALA A 32 5.88 17.59 11.90
C ALA A 32 4.81 18.61 12.32
N ARG A 33 4.27 19.39 11.37
CA ARG A 33 3.20 20.37 11.60
C ARG A 33 1.83 19.88 11.15
N ILE A 34 1.75 18.73 10.49
CA ILE A 34 0.51 18.21 9.91
C ILE A 34 -0.17 17.30 10.93
N GLY A 35 -1.37 17.72 11.34
CA GLY A 35 -2.19 17.00 12.31
C GLY A 35 -2.86 15.76 11.71
N PRO A 36 -3.39 14.86 12.56
CA PRO A 36 -4.02 13.62 12.08
C PRO A 36 -5.27 13.86 11.24
N LEU A 37 -6.11 14.86 11.56
CA LEU A 37 -7.27 15.20 10.74
C LEU A 37 -6.86 15.70 9.35
N GLU A 38 -5.79 16.49 9.28
CA GLU A 38 -5.24 16.98 8.01
C GLU A 38 -4.61 15.84 7.20
N ARG A 39 -4.11 14.77 7.84
CA ARG A 39 -3.67 13.58 7.10
C ARG A 39 -4.85 12.87 6.45
N LEU A 40 -5.97 12.73 7.16
CA LEU A 40 -7.17 12.07 6.62
C LEU A 40 -7.70 12.76 5.34
N THR A 41 -7.54 14.09 5.20
CA THR A 41 -7.94 14.81 3.98
C THR A 41 -7.11 14.49 2.74
N TYR A 42 -5.97 13.82 2.88
CA TYR A 42 -5.17 13.28 1.76
C TYR A 42 -5.43 11.79 1.51
N ILE A 43 -6.10 11.09 2.43
CA ILE A 43 -6.55 9.71 2.21
C ILE A 43 -7.83 9.72 1.37
N CYS A 44 -8.71 10.69 1.59
CA CYS A 44 -9.96 10.86 0.85
C CYS A 44 -10.82 9.58 0.88
N SER A 45 -11.17 9.05 -0.30
CA SER A 45 -11.93 7.80 -0.49
C SER A 45 -11.06 6.54 -0.55
N HIS A 46 -9.75 6.64 -0.33
CA HIS A 46 -8.82 5.52 -0.47
C HIS A 46 -8.54 4.78 0.85
N ALA A 47 -9.21 5.17 1.94
CA ALA A 47 -9.05 4.50 3.24
C ALA A 47 -9.50 3.04 3.17
N MET A 48 -8.82 2.17 3.92
CA MET A 48 -9.11 0.75 3.94
C MET A 48 -10.45 0.54 4.65
N GLY A 49 -11.31 -0.30 4.07
CA GLY A 49 -12.65 -0.54 4.59
C GLY A 49 -13.68 0.40 3.94
N SER A 50 -14.60 0.94 4.74
CA SER A 50 -15.77 1.69 4.26
C SER A 50 -15.78 3.17 4.62
N LEU A 51 -14.71 3.67 5.24
CA LEU A 51 -14.60 5.07 5.64
C LEU A 51 -14.03 5.92 4.50
N SER A 52 -14.64 7.08 4.30
CA SER A 52 -14.15 8.12 3.39
C SER A 52 -14.07 9.46 4.14
N PHE A 53 -13.11 10.30 3.77
CA PHE A 53 -12.82 11.55 4.47
C PHE A 53 -12.96 12.75 3.54
N GLU A 54 -13.66 13.78 4.01
CA GLU A 54 -13.86 15.04 3.29
C GLU A 54 -13.46 16.24 4.16
N PRO A 55 -12.94 17.35 3.57
CA PRO A 55 -12.72 17.54 2.13
C PRO A 55 -11.50 16.75 1.61
N CYS A 56 -11.53 16.37 0.33
CA CYS A 56 -10.36 15.78 -0.32
C CYS A 56 -9.42 16.88 -0.82
N VAL A 57 -8.20 16.95 -0.28
CA VAL A 57 -7.22 18.01 -0.60
C VAL A 57 -6.37 17.65 -1.82
N ALA A 58 -6.15 16.36 -2.06
CA ALA A 58 -5.36 15.87 -3.17
C ALA A 58 -6.14 14.78 -3.89
N ASP A 59 -6.57 15.08 -5.12
CA ASP A 59 -7.07 14.05 -6.03
C ASP A 59 -5.86 13.31 -6.60
N MET A 60 -5.50 12.21 -5.95
CA MET A 60 -4.36 11.42 -6.37
C MET A 60 -4.73 10.60 -7.59
N GLN A 61 -3.99 10.79 -8.68
CA GLN A 61 -4.26 10.08 -9.92
C GLN A 61 -4.08 8.58 -9.74
N THR A 62 -5.05 7.84 -10.25
CA THR A 62 -5.04 6.39 -10.34
C THR A 62 -4.46 5.95 -11.70
N SER A 63 -3.80 4.80 -11.73
CA SER A 63 -3.28 4.16 -12.95
C SER A 63 -4.08 2.89 -13.25
N GLU A 64 -4.36 2.66 -14.53
CA GLU A 64 -5.04 1.46 -15.03
C GLU A 64 -4.11 0.27 -15.27
N ASN A 65 -2.79 0.51 -15.43
CA ASN A 65 -1.82 -0.55 -15.65
C ASN A 65 -0.57 -0.33 -14.78
N ILE A 66 -0.33 -1.28 -13.88
CA ILE A 66 0.76 -1.26 -12.90
C ILE A 66 1.56 -2.55 -13.05
N PRO A 67 2.64 -2.54 -13.83
CA PRO A 67 3.54 -3.68 -13.91
C PRO A 67 4.15 -3.97 -12.53
N LEU A 68 4.01 -5.20 -12.05
CA LEU A 68 4.51 -5.58 -10.71
C LEU A 68 6.02 -5.35 -10.54
N GLN A 69 6.78 -5.51 -11.62
CA GLN A 69 8.22 -5.25 -11.62
C GLN A 69 8.53 -3.77 -11.39
N GLN A 70 7.78 -2.87 -12.03
CA GLN A 70 7.90 -1.44 -11.81
C GLN A 70 7.53 -1.08 -10.38
N LEU A 71 6.41 -1.61 -9.88
CA LEU A 71 5.98 -1.39 -8.49
C LEU A 71 7.03 -1.86 -7.48
N ALA A 72 7.63 -3.04 -7.69
CA ALA A 72 8.71 -3.56 -6.85
C ALA A 72 9.95 -2.65 -6.88
N GLN A 73 10.32 -2.13 -8.05
CA GLN A 73 11.44 -1.20 -8.18
C GLN A 73 11.16 0.11 -7.42
N GLU A 74 9.98 0.71 -7.59
CA GLU A 74 9.59 1.93 -6.89
C GLU A 74 9.61 1.77 -5.36
N VAL A 75 9.14 0.62 -4.85
CA VAL A 75 9.24 0.30 -3.42
C VAL A 75 10.70 0.22 -2.97
N GLN A 76 11.59 -0.41 -3.74
CA GLN A 76 13.01 -0.50 -3.42
C GLN A 76 13.70 0.86 -3.41
N GLU A 77 13.39 1.72 -4.38
CA GLU A 77 13.86 3.09 -4.45
C GLU A 77 13.43 3.85 -3.17
N VAL A 78 12.15 3.79 -2.81
CA VAL A 78 11.65 4.41 -1.57
C VAL A 78 12.39 3.85 -0.35
N LEU A 79 12.62 2.54 -0.26
CA LEU A 79 13.40 1.96 0.85
C LEU A 79 14.84 2.48 0.91
N LYS A 80 15.48 2.75 -0.24
CA LYS A 80 16.81 3.36 -0.33
C LYS A 80 16.83 4.86 -0.03
N GLY A 81 15.66 5.51 0.02
CA GLY A 81 15.53 6.95 0.24
C GLY A 81 15.49 7.79 -1.04
N GLU A 82 15.49 7.13 -2.19
CA GLU A 82 15.41 7.73 -3.53
C GLU A 82 13.96 7.53 -3.99
N GLY A 83 13.08 8.53 -4.05
CA GLY A 83 11.65 8.19 -4.25
C GLY A 83 10.78 9.36 -4.60
N GLY A 84 11.17 10.11 -5.61
CA GLY A 84 10.51 11.36 -6.00
C GLY A 84 9.35 11.16 -6.95
N GLU A 85 9.55 10.47 -8.08
CA GLU A 85 8.62 10.55 -9.21
C GLU A 85 7.30 9.81 -8.96
N PHE A 86 7.36 8.56 -8.48
CA PHE A 86 6.17 7.69 -8.35
C PHE A 86 5.56 7.62 -6.93
N LEU A 87 6.04 8.48 -6.02
CA LEU A 87 5.61 8.48 -4.62
C LEU A 87 4.09 8.67 -4.44
N GLN A 88 3.47 9.41 -5.35
CA GLN A 88 2.02 9.63 -5.34
C GLN A 88 1.25 8.35 -5.64
N HIS A 89 1.71 7.53 -6.60
CA HIS A 89 1.10 6.23 -6.90
C HIS A 89 1.25 5.28 -5.70
N LEU A 90 2.44 5.21 -5.10
CA LEU A 90 2.66 4.41 -3.89
C LEU A 90 1.80 4.88 -2.72
N LEU A 91 1.52 6.17 -2.60
CA LEU A 91 0.65 6.69 -1.53
C LEU A 91 -0.81 6.27 -1.72
N VAL A 92 -1.31 6.22 -2.97
CA VAL A 92 -2.64 5.67 -3.29
C VAL A 92 -2.73 4.19 -2.91
N MET A 93 -1.73 3.40 -3.29
CA MET A 93 -1.74 1.95 -3.06
C MET A 93 -1.38 1.56 -1.62
N GLY A 94 -0.42 2.26 -1.02
CA GLY A 94 0.27 1.87 0.22
C GLY A 94 0.02 2.77 1.42
N GLY A 95 -0.67 3.91 1.23
CA GLY A 95 -0.99 4.84 2.30
C GLY A 95 -2.10 4.35 3.24
N SER A 96 -2.96 3.47 2.73
CA SER A 96 -4.20 3.04 3.38
C SER A 96 -4.08 1.72 4.16
N PRO A 97 -3.37 0.69 3.64
CA PRO A 97 -3.16 -0.53 4.41
C PRO A 97 -2.29 -0.29 5.66
N GLN A 98 -2.79 -0.66 6.84
CA GLN A 98 -2.04 -0.56 8.10
C GLN A 98 -0.81 -1.49 8.15
N GLY A 99 0.15 -1.14 9.01
CA GLY A 99 1.34 -1.92 9.34
C GLY A 99 2.65 -1.31 8.85
N ALA A 100 3.75 -1.73 9.47
CA ALA A 100 5.07 -1.14 9.26
C ALA A 100 5.78 -1.59 7.97
N ARG A 101 5.37 -2.72 7.39
CA ARG A 101 6.04 -3.31 6.22
C ARG A 101 5.56 -2.69 4.90
N PRO A 102 6.44 -2.57 3.89
CA PRO A 102 6.05 -2.14 2.57
C PRO A 102 4.97 -3.02 1.97
N LYS A 103 3.88 -2.37 1.54
CA LYS A 103 2.72 -3.02 0.95
C LYS A 103 1.98 -2.08 0.00
N ALA A 104 1.28 -2.68 -0.95
CA ALA A 104 0.48 -1.98 -1.94
C ALA A 104 -0.84 -2.74 -2.14
N LEU A 105 -1.95 -2.03 -1.96
CA LEU A 105 -3.27 -2.48 -2.39
C LEU A 105 -3.42 -2.16 -3.88
N VAL A 106 -3.67 -3.19 -4.67
CA VAL A 106 -3.91 -3.10 -6.11
C VAL A 106 -5.15 -3.90 -6.47
N TYR A 107 -5.68 -3.65 -7.65
CA TYR A 107 -6.86 -4.28 -8.20
C TYR A 107 -6.45 -5.07 -9.43
N ARG A 108 -6.77 -6.37 -9.47
CA ARG A 108 -6.40 -7.26 -10.56
C ARG A 108 -7.61 -7.56 -11.42
N ASP A 109 -7.49 -7.37 -12.72
CA ASP A 109 -8.50 -7.78 -13.68
C ASP A 109 -8.59 -9.31 -13.77
N THR A 110 -9.82 -9.84 -13.68
CA THR A 110 -10.08 -11.29 -13.67
C THR A 110 -9.87 -11.96 -15.03
N VAL A 111 -9.82 -11.18 -16.11
CA VAL A 111 -9.67 -11.63 -17.50
C VAL A 111 -8.24 -11.41 -18.00
N SER A 112 -7.73 -10.17 -17.95
CA SER A 112 -6.40 -9.81 -18.44
C SER A 112 -5.29 -10.14 -17.44
N LEU A 113 -5.63 -10.31 -16.16
CA LEU A 113 -4.71 -10.51 -15.04
C LEU A 113 -3.78 -9.32 -14.78
N GLU A 114 -4.04 -8.17 -15.39
CA GLU A 114 -3.29 -6.92 -15.18
C GLU A 114 -3.70 -6.25 -13.86
N PHE A 115 -2.80 -5.42 -13.31
CA PHE A 115 -3.01 -4.72 -12.05
C PHE A 115 -3.26 -3.23 -12.26
N SER A 116 -4.10 -2.65 -11.43
CA SER A 116 -4.57 -1.25 -11.47
C SER A 116 -4.68 -0.69 -10.05
N THR A 117 -4.73 0.62 -9.88
CA THR A 117 -5.15 1.26 -8.61
C THR A 117 -6.67 1.55 -8.57
N GLN A 118 -7.38 1.34 -9.68
CA GLN A 118 -8.81 1.61 -9.78
C GLN A 118 -9.63 0.38 -9.40
N ALA A 119 -10.56 0.53 -8.45
CA ALA A 119 -11.55 -0.47 -8.17
C ALA A 119 -12.65 -0.44 -9.24
N THR A 120 -12.92 -1.59 -9.87
CA THR A 120 -14.06 -1.79 -10.77
C THR A 120 -14.76 -3.11 -10.40
N ASP A 121 -15.99 -3.30 -10.85
CA ASP A 121 -16.76 -4.53 -10.58
C ASP A 121 -16.10 -5.81 -11.16
N GLN A 122 -15.15 -5.66 -12.09
CA GLN A 122 -14.43 -6.76 -12.75
C GLN A 122 -13.06 -7.03 -12.12
N HIS A 123 -12.68 -6.24 -11.11
CA HIS A 123 -11.40 -6.35 -10.43
C HIS A 123 -11.50 -7.02 -9.07
N GLU A 124 -10.50 -7.84 -8.75
CA GLU A 124 -10.28 -8.37 -7.42
C GLU A 124 -9.23 -7.55 -6.67
N ALA A 125 -9.45 -7.28 -5.38
CA ALA A 125 -8.49 -6.56 -4.57
C ALA A 125 -7.37 -7.49 -4.07
N TRP A 126 -6.12 -7.08 -4.29
CA TRP A 126 -4.91 -7.80 -3.91
C TRP A 126 -3.99 -6.92 -3.06
N LEU A 127 -3.49 -7.47 -1.95
CA LEU A 127 -2.46 -6.81 -1.13
C LEU A 127 -1.10 -7.43 -1.43
N ILE A 128 -0.26 -6.68 -2.16
CA ILE A 128 1.11 -7.08 -2.45
C ILE A 128 2.00 -6.64 -1.30
N LYS A 129 2.85 -7.55 -0.81
CA LYS A 129 3.79 -7.31 0.29
C LYS A 129 5.22 -7.42 -0.23
N PHE A 130 6.09 -6.51 0.20
CA PHE A 130 7.49 -6.46 -0.23
C PHE A 130 8.44 -6.55 0.98
N PRO A 131 9.66 -7.10 0.80
CA PRO A 131 10.64 -7.20 1.88
C PRO A 131 11.01 -5.81 2.40
N ALA A 132 11.06 -5.65 3.72
CA ALA A 132 11.70 -4.49 4.31
C ALA A 132 13.23 -4.57 4.17
N GLN A 133 13.92 -3.42 4.26
CA GLN A 133 15.37 -3.31 3.99
C GLN A 133 16.26 -4.25 4.84
N GLN A 134 15.83 -4.61 6.05
CA GLN A 134 16.58 -5.48 6.97
C GLN A 134 15.91 -6.85 7.20
N GLU A 135 14.98 -7.24 6.32
CA GLU A 135 14.36 -8.56 6.40
C GLU A 135 15.14 -9.61 5.61
N HIS A 136 14.99 -10.87 6.02
CA HIS A 136 15.54 -11.98 5.28
C HIS A 136 14.89 -12.03 3.88
N PRO A 137 15.66 -12.28 2.79
CA PRO A 137 15.10 -12.33 1.43
C PRO A 137 13.94 -13.31 1.26
N GLU A 138 13.91 -14.37 2.06
CA GLU A 138 12.89 -15.43 2.02
C GLU A 138 11.68 -15.14 2.91
N VAL A 139 11.55 -13.97 3.53
CA VAL A 139 10.45 -13.67 4.49
C VAL A 139 9.05 -13.98 3.92
N TYR A 140 8.81 -13.68 2.64
CA TYR A 140 7.53 -13.98 2.00
C TYR A 140 7.44 -15.39 1.41
N ALA A 141 8.58 -16.05 1.15
CA ALA A 141 8.56 -17.48 0.85
C ALA A 141 8.13 -18.26 2.10
N ILE A 142 8.61 -17.86 3.27
CA ILE A 142 8.18 -18.39 4.57
C ILE A 142 6.69 -18.09 4.80
N GLU A 143 6.22 -16.87 4.52
CA GLU A 143 4.80 -16.52 4.63
C GLU A 143 3.92 -17.40 3.71
N ALA A 144 4.36 -17.66 2.48
CA ALA A 144 3.67 -18.55 1.55
C ALA A 144 3.62 -20.00 2.06
N VAL A 145 4.71 -20.51 2.64
CA VAL A 145 4.72 -21.85 3.27
C VAL A 145 3.68 -21.92 4.40
N TYR A 146 3.59 -20.89 5.24
CA TYR A 146 2.56 -20.85 6.28
C TYR A 146 1.14 -20.83 5.71
N ALA A 147 0.89 -20.09 4.63
CA ALA A 147 -0.41 -20.11 3.95
C ALA A 147 -0.76 -21.52 3.44
N GLU A 148 0.19 -22.25 2.87
CA GLU A 148 -0.03 -23.66 2.48
C GLU A 148 -0.29 -24.56 3.69
N CYS A 149 0.44 -24.36 4.80
CA CYS A 149 0.15 -25.10 6.04
C CYS A 149 -1.29 -24.87 6.51
N LEU A 150 -1.78 -23.63 6.49
CA LEU A 150 -3.17 -23.33 6.87
C LEU A 150 -4.17 -24.09 5.99
N ARG A 151 -3.94 -24.12 4.67
CA ARG A 151 -4.80 -24.88 3.73
C ARG A 151 -4.76 -26.39 3.98
N LEU A 152 -3.58 -26.95 4.27
CA LEU A 152 -3.44 -28.38 4.60
C LEU A 152 -4.24 -28.79 5.83
N TYR A 153 -4.44 -27.87 6.79
CA TYR A 153 -5.24 -28.10 7.98
C TYR A 153 -6.67 -27.55 7.84
N GLU A 154 -7.12 -27.24 6.62
CA GLU A 154 -8.46 -26.73 6.32
C GLU A 154 -8.82 -25.46 7.11
N ILE A 155 -7.82 -24.66 7.48
CA ILE A 155 -8.01 -23.36 8.11
C ILE A 155 -8.26 -22.34 7.00
N GLU A 156 -9.38 -21.62 7.10
CA GLU A 156 -9.72 -20.55 6.16
C GLU A 156 -8.60 -19.51 6.10
N THR A 157 -8.10 -19.29 4.89
CA THR A 157 -7.03 -18.33 4.61
C THR A 157 -7.28 -17.69 3.25
N PRO A 158 -6.95 -16.39 3.06
CA PRO A 158 -7.02 -15.77 1.75
C PRO A 158 -6.17 -16.50 0.70
N ASP A 159 -6.52 -16.32 -0.57
CA ASP A 159 -5.68 -16.75 -1.67
C ASP A 159 -4.36 -15.97 -1.67
N THR A 160 -3.27 -16.69 -1.93
CA THR A 160 -1.91 -16.12 -1.91
C THR A 160 -1.11 -16.64 -3.07
N PHE A 161 -0.33 -15.75 -3.70
CA PHE A 161 0.65 -16.09 -4.72
C PHE A 161 2.03 -15.60 -4.29
N PHE A 162 3.04 -16.47 -4.37
CA PHE A 162 4.43 -16.07 -4.22
C PHE A 162 5.02 -15.76 -5.59
N LEU A 163 5.60 -14.58 -5.74
CA LEU A 163 6.19 -14.10 -6.99
C LEU A 163 7.69 -13.87 -6.79
N ILE A 164 8.49 -14.43 -7.71
CA ILE A 164 9.90 -14.11 -7.81
C ILE A 164 10.03 -13.05 -8.89
N CYS A 165 10.26 -11.80 -8.48
CA CYS A 165 10.62 -10.76 -9.42
C CYS A 165 12.15 -10.81 -9.60
N PRO A 166 12.67 -11.12 -10.80
CA PRO A 166 14.09 -11.00 -11.05
C PRO A 166 14.49 -9.54 -10.84
N MET A 167 15.38 -9.29 -9.87
CA MET A 167 15.96 -7.97 -9.72
C MET A 167 16.90 -7.72 -10.89
N VAL A 168 16.78 -6.55 -11.53
CA VAL A 168 17.73 -6.06 -12.54
C VAL A 168 18.99 -5.56 -11.85
#